data_AF-A0A936JIB1-F1
#
_entry.id   AF-A0A936JIB1-F1
#
_cell.length_a   1.000
_cell.length_b   1.000
_cell.length_c   1.000
_cell.angle_alpha   90.00
_cell.angle_beta   90.00
_cell.angle_gamma   90.00
#
_symmetry.space_group_name_H-M   'P 1'
#
loop_
_entity.id
_entity.type
_entity.pdbx_description
1 polymer ?
#
loop_
_entity_poly.entity_id
_entity_poly.type
_entity_poly.pdbx_seq_one_letter_code
_entity_poly.pdbx_strand_id
1 'polypeptide(L)'
;MYKFNIPGTLLGITAGPQFGFPIGGNQEQRYQLVFDPLKPVQFPISIDSLEKLPAVGDYKPHFLDETRTSIVLYEGNIIDQSSFRAGLKLGLQYEILCRMVLVPSAYYNMGLTKINTKDNWRVNALQFGADLRFAL
;
A
#
# COMPACT_ATOMS: atom_id res chain seq x y z
N MET A 1 9.92 -16.99 10.51
CA MET A 1 10.92 -15.92 10.35
C MET A 1 12.15 -16.30 11.14
N TYR A 2 13.34 -16.13 10.57
CA TYR A 2 14.60 -16.36 11.29
C TYR A 2 14.95 -15.10 12.07
N LYS A 3 15.45 -15.28 13.30
CA LYS A 3 15.88 -14.20 14.18
C LYS A 3 17.34 -14.39 14.53
N PHE A 4 18.13 -13.35 14.28
CA PHE A 4 19.52 -13.25 14.65
C PHE A 4 19.67 -12.20 15.75
N ASN A 5 20.04 -12.61 16.95
CA ASN A 5 20.35 -11.70 18.04
C ASN A 5 21.79 -11.21 17.89
N ILE A 6 22.00 -9.90 17.96
CA ILE A 6 23.35 -9.35 17.97
C ILE A 6 23.97 -9.67 19.33
N PRO A 7 25.07 -10.46 19.36
CA PRO A 7 25.70 -10.87 20.62
C PRO A 7 26.04 -9.65 21.50
N GLY A 8 25.71 -9.72 22.78
CA GLY A 8 25.96 -8.64 23.73
C GLY A 8 24.94 -7.49 23.72
N THR A 9 23.86 -7.59 22.92
CA THR A 9 22.79 -6.60 22.91
C THR A 9 21.41 -7.26 22.99
N LEU A 10 20.38 -6.47 23.31
CA LEU A 10 18.97 -6.87 23.23
C LEU A 10 18.36 -6.64 21.83
N LEU A 11 19.20 -6.32 20.84
CA LEU A 11 18.77 -6.07 19.47
C LEU A 11 18.79 -7.36 18.66
N GLY A 12 17.70 -7.60 17.94
CA GLY A 12 17.53 -8.72 17.03
C GLY A 12 17.23 -8.22 15.62
N ILE A 13 17.88 -8.84 14.63
CA ILE A 13 17.52 -8.72 13.23
C ILE A 13 16.65 -9.92 12.88
N THR A 14 15.56 -9.68 12.16
CA THR A 14 14.65 -10.72 11.70
C THR A 14 14.51 -10.67 10.19
N ALA A 15 14.53 -11.83 9.56
CA ALA A 15 14.38 -11.97 8.12
C ALA A 15 13.59 -13.23 7.81
N GLY A 16 12.73 -13.19 6.80
CA GLY A 16 12.09 -14.39 6.30
C GLY A 16 11.01 -14.14 5.26
N PRO A 17 10.54 -15.22 4.62
CA PRO A 17 9.42 -15.14 3.71
C PRO A 17 8.15 -14.75 4.48
N GLN A 18 7.29 -13.99 3.81
CA GLN A 18 5.95 -13.67 4.27
C GLN A 18 4.96 -14.05 3.17
N PHE A 19 3.91 -14.76 3.58
CA PHE A 19 2.79 -15.11 2.72
C PHE A 19 1.51 -14.53 3.31
N GLY A 20 0.58 -14.12 2.45
CA GLY A 20 -0.71 -13.62 2.88
C GLY A 20 -1.74 -13.60 1.77
N PHE A 21 -3.00 -13.56 2.17
CA PHE A 21 -4.15 -13.42 1.30
C PHE A 21 -4.72 -12.01 1.53
N PRO A 22 -4.69 -11.11 0.53
CA PRO A 22 -5.30 -9.80 0.68
C PRO A 22 -6.83 -9.98 0.73
N ILE A 23 -7.45 -9.56 1.84
CA ILE A 23 -8.90 -9.71 2.06
C ILE A 23 -9.70 -8.63 1.30
N GLY A 24 -9.04 -7.54 0.92
CA GLY A 24 -9.61 -6.48 0.09
C GLY A 24 -8.62 -5.33 -0.10
N GLY A 25 -9.00 -4.37 -0.92
CA GLY A 25 -8.26 -3.15 -1.14
C GLY A 25 -8.97 -2.25 -2.14
N ASN A 26 -8.87 -0.95 -1.94
CA ASN A 26 -9.41 0.05 -2.85
C ASN A 26 -8.28 0.60 -3.72
N GLN A 27 -8.58 0.83 -4.98
CA GLN A 27 -7.71 1.48 -5.95
C GLN A 27 -8.42 2.71 -6.50
N GLU A 28 -7.69 3.82 -6.52
CA GLU A 28 -8.10 5.04 -7.21
C GLU A 28 -7.09 5.34 -8.32
N GLN A 29 -7.58 5.62 -9.52
CA GLN A 29 -6.80 6.10 -10.65
C GLN A 29 -7.26 7.50 -11.03
N ARG A 30 -6.39 8.49 -10.83
CA ARG A 30 -6.70 9.91 -11.01
C ARG A 30 -5.63 10.59 -11.84
N TYR A 31 -6.06 11.41 -12.80
CA TYR A 31 -5.22 12.42 -13.44
C TYR A 31 -5.49 13.77 -12.81
N GLN A 32 -4.44 14.42 -12.32
CA GLN A 32 -4.53 15.74 -11.68
C GLN A 32 -3.56 16.71 -12.35
N LEU A 33 -4.09 17.85 -12.77
CA LEU A 33 -3.31 18.99 -13.22
C LEU A 33 -2.92 19.84 -12.01
N VAL A 34 -1.72 20.40 -12.05
CA VAL A 34 -1.30 21.39 -11.05
C VAL A 34 -2.12 22.65 -11.26
N PHE A 35 -2.91 23.02 -10.25
CA PHE A 35 -3.68 24.26 -10.28
C PHE A 35 -2.75 25.45 -10.02
N ASP A 36 -2.61 26.33 -11.03
CA ASP A 36 -1.93 27.62 -10.91
C ASP A 36 -2.99 28.74 -11.00
N PRO A 37 -3.18 29.56 -9.95
CA PRO A 37 -4.13 30.66 -9.95
C PRO A 37 -3.86 31.71 -11.03
N LEU A 38 -2.60 31.86 -11.48
CA LEU A 38 -2.20 32.80 -12.52
C LEU A 38 -2.37 32.23 -13.93
N LYS A 39 -2.47 30.90 -14.05
CA LYS A 39 -2.63 30.17 -15.31
C LYS A 39 -3.57 28.97 -15.08
N PRO A 40 -4.89 29.19 -15.06
CA PRO A 40 -5.84 28.09 -14.84
C PRO A 40 -5.76 27.10 -16.01
N VAL A 41 -5.11 25.95 -15.78
CA VAL A 41 -5.08 24.83 -16.74
C VAL A 41 -6.22 23.88 -16.42
N GLN A 42 -7.01 23.55 -17.43
CA GLN A 42 -8.13 22.63 -17.33
C GLN A 42 -8.01 21.57 -18.41
N PHE A 43 -8.57 20.39 -18.16
CA PHE A 43 -8.66 19.38 -19.21
C PHE A 43 -9.63 19.87 -20.30
N PRO A 44 -9.23 19.89 -21.58
CA PRO A 44 -10.07 20.37 -22.68
C PRO A 44 -11.11 19.34 -23.14
N ILE A 45 -11.51 18.41 -22.26
CA ILE A 45 -12.46 17.33 -22.56
C ILE A 45 -13.84 17.73 -22.03
N SER A 46 -14.88 17.55 -22.84
CA SER A 46 -16.27 17.77 -22.43
C SER A 46 -16.79 16.61 -21.56
N ILE A 47 -17.76 16.90 -20.69
CA ILE A 47 -18.38 15.91 -19.79
C ILE A 47 -18.98 14.75 -20.59
N ASP A 48 -19.67 15.04 -21.70
CA ASP A 48 -20.26 14.04 -22.61
C ASP A 48 -19.20 13.15 -23.30
N SER A 49 -17.96 13.60 -23.37
CA SER A 49 -16.83 12.82 -23.87
C SER A 49 -16.18 11.96 -22.79
N LEU A 50 -16.33 12.29 -21.50
CA LEU A 50 -15.89 11.42 -20.39
C LEU A 50 -16.71 10.13 -20.34
N GLU A 51 -18.03 10.22 -20.57
CA GLU A 51 -18.92 9.05 -20.56
C GLU A 51 -18.63 8.05 -21.69
N LYS A 52 -17.92 8.49 -22.73
CA LYS A 52 -17.50 7.65 -23.87
C LYS A 52 -16.15 6.96 -23.64
N LEU A 53 -15.44 7.30 -22.56
CA LEU A 53 -14.21 6.61 -22.20
C LEU A 53 -14.52 5.17 -21.75
N PRO A 54 -13.60 4.23 -21.96
CA PRO A 54 -13.79 2.86 -21.52
C PRO A 54 -13.99 2.82 -20.00
N ALA A 55 -15.20 2.43 -19.59
CA ALA A 55 -15.53 2.19 -18.20
C ALA A 55 -14.88 0.88 -17.73
N VAL A 56 -14.37 0.88 -16.50
CA VAL A 56 -13.95 -0.35 -15.83
C VAL A 56 -15.15 -0.87 -15.03
N GLY A 57 -15.84 -1.87 -15.58
CA GLY A 57 -17.11 -2.34 -15.01
C GLY A 57 -18.20 -1.26 -15.14
N ASP A 58 -18.93 -1.00 -14.06
CA ASP A 58 -19.98 0.02 -14.01
C ASP A 58 -19.46 1.43 -13.65
N TYR A 59 -18.14 1.58 -13.43
CA TYR A 59 -17.57 2.85 -13.02
C TYR A 59 -17.46 3.82 -14.18
N LYS A 60 -18.14 4.97 -14.07
CA LYS A 60 -18.04 6.07 -15.04
C LYS A 60 -17.02 7.11 -14.57
N PRO A 61 -16.04 7.46 -15.43
CA PRO A 61 -15.11 8.55 -15.12
C PRO A 61 -15.85 9.84 -14.83
N HIS A 62 -15.36 10.61 -13.87
CA HIS A 62 -15.94 11.91 -13.53
C HIS A 62 -14.86 12.93 -13.16
N PHE A 63 -15.21 14.21 -13.25
CA PHE A 63 -14.38 15.27 -12.70
C PHE A 63 -14.57 15.34 -11.19
N LEU A 64 -13.46 15.42 -10.45
CA LEU A 64 -13.51 15.56 -8.99
C LEU A 64 -14.07 16.94 -8.59
N ASP A 65 -13.67 17.97 -9.35
CA ASP A 65 -13.92 19.37 -9.03
C ASP A 65 -14.56 20.09 -10.23
N GLU A 66 -15.38 21.11 -9.95
CA GLU A 66 -16.01 21.97 -10.97
C GLU A 66 -14.97 22.68 -11.87
N THR A 67 -13.74 22.85 -11.36
CA THR A 67 -12.62 23.48 -12.06
C THR A 67 -12.01 22.59 -13.16
N ARG A 68 -12.46 21.33 -13.30
CA ARG A 68 -11.96 20.36 -14.32
C ARG A 68 -10.44 20.20 -14.31
N THR A 69 -9.85 20.31 -13.13
CA THR A 69 -8.41 20.15 -12.87
C THR A 69 -8.04 18.71 -12.54
N SER A 70 -9.02 17.86 -12.23
CA SER A 70 -8.82 16.47 -11.84
C SER A 70 -9.89 15.57 -12.47
N ILE A 71 -9.47 14.47 -13.08
CA ILE A 71 -10.34 13.41 -13.62
C ILE A 71 -10.06 12.12 -12.86
N VAL A 72 -11.09 11.54 -12.26
CA VAL A 72 -11.04 10.20 -11.68
C VAL A 72 -11.52 9.22 -12.74
N LEU A 73 -10.64 8.30 -13.15
CA LEU A 73 -10.93 7.29 -14.16
C LEU A 73 -11.50 6.01 -13.57
N TYR A 74 -11.08 5.67 -12.36
CA TYR A 74 -11.54 4.50 -11.64
C TYR A 74 -11.41 4.71 -10.13
N GLU A 75 -12.45 4.34 -9.39
CA GLU A 75 -12.42 4.25 -7.93
C GLU A 75 -13.24 3.03 -7.51
N GLY A 76 -12.62 2.09 -6.83
CA GLY A 76 -13.30 0.87 -6.42
C GLY A 76 -12.35 -0.19 -5.91
N ASN A 77 -12.80 -1.45 -5.89
CA ASN A 77 -11.95 -2.58 -5.55
C ASN A 77 -10.78 -2.69 -6.53
N ILE A 78 -9.65 -3.21 -6.06
CA ILE A 78 -8.51 -3.48 -6.93
C ILE A 78 -8.94 -4.35 -8.12
N ILE A 79 -8.72 -3.83 -9.34
CA ILE A 79 -9.01 -4.55 -10.58
C ILE A 79 -8.12 -5.78 -10.64
N ASP A 80 -8.71 -6.96 -10.91
CA ASP A 80 -7.97 -8.23 -11.09
C ASP A 80 -7.00 -8.54 -9.93
N GLN A 81 -7.45 -8.30 -8.70
CA GLN A 81 -6.68 -8.52 -7.46
C GLN A 81 -6.10 -9.93 -7.41
N SER A 82 -4.79 -10.02 -7.21
CA SER A 82 -4.10 -11.28 -6.97
C SER A 82 -4.54 -11.83 -5.62
N SER A 83 -5.02 -13.07 -5.60
CA SER A 83 -5.47 -13.77 -4.40
C SER A 83 -4.32 -14.14 -3.46
N PHE A 84 -3.07 -14.11 -3.93
CA PHE A 84 -1.92 -14.54 -3.16
C PHE A 84 -0.79 -13.50 -3.18
N ARG A 85 -0.29 -13.19 -1.98
CA ARG A 85 0.86 -12.31 -1.79
C ARG A 85 2.03 -13.05 -1.16
N ALA A 86 3.16 -13.10 -1.86
CA ALA A 86 4.45 -13.47 -1.29
C ALA A 86 5.37 -12.25 -1.22
N GLY A 87 6.13 -12.17 -0.14
CA GLY A 87 7.08 -11.10 0.11
C GLY A 87 8.24 -11.57 0.97
N LEU A 88 9.24 -10.71 1.08
CA LEU A 88 10.33 -10.86 2.03
C LEU A 88 10.15 -9.82 3.13
N LYS A 89 10.06 -10.29 4.38
CA LYS A 89 10.00 -9.44 5.55
C LYS A 89 11.40 -9.36 6.16
N LEU A 90 11.91 -8.14 6.30
CA LEU A 90 13.13 -7.81 7.02
C LEU A 90 12.73 -6.89 8.17
N GLY A 91 13.29 -7.05 9.36
CA GLY A 91 12.95 -6.17 10.46
C GLY A 91 13.93 -6.17 11.60
N LEU A 92 13.87 -5.11 12.37
CA LEU A 92 14.61 -4.91 13.60
C LEU A 92 13.64 -5.08 14.76
N GLN A 93 14.11 -5.77 15.79
CA GLN A 93 13.40 -5.96 17.05
C GLN A 93 14.34 -5.54 18.17
N TYR A 94 13.80 -4.92 19.20
CA TYR A 94 14.55 -4.62 20.41
C TYR A 94 13.80 -5.19 21.60
N GLU A 95 14.46 -5.99 22.42
CA GLU A 95 13.85 -6.57 23.62
C GLU A 95 14.06 -5.64 24.81
N ILE A 96 12.97 -5.20 25.44
CA ILE A 96 13.00 -4.43 26.67
C ILE A 96 12.58 -5.38 27.79
N LEU A 97 13.56 -5.80 28.60
CA LEU A 97 13.31 -6.64 29.77
C LEU A 97 12.85 -5.76 30.93
N CYS A 98 11.59 -5.91 31.32
CA CYS A 98 11.00 -5.42 32.57
C CYS A 98 10.40 -6.62 33.32
N ARG A 99 9.45 -6.39 34.25
CA ARG A 99 8.59 -7.47 34.79
C ARG A 99 7.79 -8.22 33.69
N MET A 100 7.74 -7.63 32.50
CA MET A 100 7.20 -8.15 31.24
C MET A 100 8.21 -7.86 30.14
N VAL A 101 8.22 -8.64 29.07
CA VAL A 101 9.13 -8.41 27.93
C VAL A 101 8.35 -7.65 26.85
N LEU A 102 8.69 -6.39 26.65
CA LEU A 102 8.16 -5.57 25.57
C LEU A 102 9.14 -5.63 24.38
N VAL A 103 8.65 -5.98 23.20
CA VAL A 103 9.45 -6.11 21.98
C VAL A 103 8.92 -5.16 20.91
N PRO A 104 9.29 -3.87 20.93
CA PRO A 104 9.08 -3.01 19.77
C PRO A 104 9.83 -3.58 18.55
N SER A 105 9.20 -3.43 17.40
CA SER A 105 9.68 -3.98 16.15
C SER A 105 9.30 -3.10 14.96
N ALA A 106 10.22 -3.00 14.02
CA ALA A 106 10.03 -2.32 12.75
C ALA A 106 10.36 -3.30 11.62
N TYR A 107 9.44 -3.49 10.69
CA TYR A 107 9.59 -4.40 9.58
C TYR A 107 9.42 -3.67 8.25
N TYR A 108 10.34 -3.91 7.33
CA TYR A 108 10.18 -3.63 5.92
C TYR A 108 9.70 -4.91 5.21
N ASN A 109 8.50 -4.85 4.66
CA ASN A 109 7.90 -5.92 3.87
C ASN A 109 8.02 -5.58 2.39
N MET A 110 8.89 -6.30 1.68
CA MET A 110 9.08 -6.17 0.25
C MET A 110 8.18 -7.15 -0.47
N GLY A 111 7.21 -6.65 -1.24
CA GLY A 111 6.32 -7.48 -2.05
C GLY A 111 7.06 -8.09 -3.23
N LEU A 112 7.10 -9.41 -3.32
CA LEU A 112 7.69 -10.13 -4.47
C LEU A 112 6.63 -10.38 -5.54
N THR A 113 5.41 -10.75 -5.14
CA THR A 113 4.30 -10.96 -6.06
C THR A 113 3.58 -9.65 -6.39
N LYS A 114 2.96 -9.64 -7.57
CA LYS A 114 2.15 -8.53 -8.05
C LYS A 114 0.79 -8.52 -7.33
N ILE A 115 0.20 -7.34 -7.21
CA ILE A 115 -1.13 -7.16 -6.60
C ILE A 115 -2.25 -7.34 -7.63
N ASN A 116 -1.94 -7.21 -8.92
CA ASN A 116 -2.85 -7.41 -10.05
C ASN A 116 -2.17 -8.39 -11.00
N THR A 117 -2.95 -9.24 -11.65
CA THR A 117 -2.45 -10.14 -12.70
C THR A 117 -1.97 -9.39 -13.94
N LYS A 118 -2.56 -8.23 -14.25
CA LYS A 118 -2.24 -7.43 -15.45
C LYS A 118 -1.12 -6.41 -15.21
N ASP A 119 -1.17 -5.67 -14.11
CA ASP A 119 -0.22 -4.58 -13.83
C ASP A 119 1.02 -5.02 -13.03
N ASN A 120 2.18 -4.43 -13.32
CA ASN A 120 3.44 -4.70 -12.62
C ASN A 120 3.66 -3.79 -11.40
N TRP A 121 2.63 -3.63 -10.58
CA TRP A 121 2.73 -2.97 -9.28
C TRP A 121 2.99 -3.97 -8.15
N ARG A 122 3.88 -3.56 -7.23
CA ARG A 122 4.22 -4.29 -6.01
C ARG A 122 4.09 -3.31 -4.86
N VAL A 123 3.49 -3.74 -3.75
CA VAL A 123 3.48 -2.93 -2.53
C VAL A 123 4.66 -3.33 -1.66
N ASN A 124 5.42 -2.31 -1.26
CA ASN A 124 6.35 -2.40 -0.16
C ASN A 124 5.72 -1.65 1.02
N ALA A 125 5.83 -2.20 2.22
CA ALA A 125 5.23 -1.61 3.41
C ALA A 125 6.24 -1.56 4.54
N LEU A 126 6.34 -0.40 5.19
CA LEU A 126 7.00 -0.27 6.48
C LEU A 126 5.95 -0.49 7.57
N GLN A 127 6.19 -1.44 8.47
CA GLN A 127 5.29 -1.84 9.53
C GLN A 127 5.97 -1.64 10.87
N PHE A 128 5.30 -0.97 11.80
CA PHE A 128 5.73 -0.86 13.18
C PHE A 128 4.77 -1.66 14.05
N GLY A 129 5.31 -2.33 15.06
CA GLY A 129 4.51 -3.11 16.00
C GLY A 129 5.26 -3.32 17.30
N ALA A 130 4.54 -3.69 18.34
CA ALA A 130 5.14 -4.07 19.61
C ALA A 130 4.48 -5.36 20.11
N ASP A 131 5.29 -6.35 20.44
CA ASP A 131 4.81 -7.56 21.09
C ASP A 131 5.01 -7.42 22.60
N LEU A 132 3.97 -7.69 23.38
CA LEU A 132 4.08 -7.79 24.83
C LEU A 132 4.03 -9.26 25.24
N ARG A 133 5.06 -9.71 25.96
CA ARG A 133 5.18 -11.10 26.42
C ARG A 133 5.18 -11.13 27.94
N PHE A 134 4.27 -11.91 28.48
CA PHE A 134 4.20 -12.23 29.89
C PHE A 134 4.86 -13.59 30.10
N ALA A 135 5.91 -13.64 30.92
CA ALA A 135 6.36 -14.90 31.49
C ALA A 135 5.42 -15.18 32.68
N LEU A 136 4.70 -16.29 32.61
CA LEU A 136 3.88 -16.82 33.69
C LEU A 136 4.71 -17.82 34.50
#